data_AF-A0A9E4GV97-F1
#
_entry.id   AF-A0A9E4GV97-F1
#
_cell.length_a   1.000
_cell.length_b   1.000
_cell.length_c   1.000
_cell.angle_alpha   90.00
_cell.angle_beta   90.00
_cell.angle_gamma   90.00
#
_symmetry.space_group_name_H-M   'P 1'
#
loop_
_entity.id
_entity.type
_entity.pdbx_description
1 polymer ?
#
loop_
_entity_poly.entity_id
_entity_poly.type
_entity_poly.pdbx_seq_one_letter_code
_entity_poly.pdbx_strand_id
1 'polypeptide(L)'
;MRTIIRGGWVVGFENDHHVVVPNGVVVIEGDRILHGGREFDGTCDREIDATGKLICPGFIDTHVHSGHRATHRLISDAGRPEFFGQPFLEFTIPREGTKVRGDKRFHEPDPEGIDDSDYFFALFTVAELLRNGTTTYLEIARHGRIPEQLPRATEELGSRA
;
A
#
# COMPACT_ATOMS: atom_id res chain seq x y z
N MET A 1 -23.97 -10.11 2.27
CA MET A 1 -23.85 -9.77 0.84
C MET A 1 -22.74 -10.62 0.24
N ARG A 2 -23.06 -11.43 -0.76
CA ARG A 2 -22.13 -12.29 -1.51
C ARG A 2 -21.78 -11.62 -2.83
N THR A 3 -20.49 -11.51 -3.11
CA THR A 3 -19.99 -11.00 -4.38
C THR A 3 -19.22 -12.09 -5.11
N ILE A 4 -19.52 -12.29 -6.39
CA ILE A 4 -18.74 -13.15 -7.28
C ILE A 4 -17.90 -12.29 -8.23
N ILE A 5 -16.63 -12.66 -8.37
CA ILE A 5 -15.67 -12.08 -9.32
C ILE A 5 -15.36 -13.19 -10.32
N ARG A 6 -15.63 -12.99 -11.61
CA ARG A 6 -15.54 -14.07 -12.62
C ARG A 6 -14.89 -13.64 -13.94
N GLY A 7 -14.44 -14.61 -14.73
CA GLY A 7 -13.90 -14.38 -16.07
C GLY A 7 -12.41 -14.02 -16.11
N GLY A 8 -11.78 -13.83 -14.96
CA GLY A 8 -10.34 -13.53 -14.86
C GLY A 8 -9.46 -14.78 -14.78
N TRP A 9 -8.15 -14.55 -14.71
CA TRP A 9 -7.17 -15.56 -14.33
C TRP A 9 -7.01 -15.56 -12.82
N VAL A 10 -7.46 -16.61 -12.14
CA VAL A 10 -7.35 -16.71 -10.68
C VAL A 10 -6.03 -17.36 -10.30
N VAL A 11 -5.22 -16.66 -9.50
CA VAL A 11 -4.04 -17.23 -8.85
C VAL A 11 -4.51 -18.03 -7.63
N GLY A 12 -4.26 -19.34 -7.68
CA GLY A 12 -4.60 -20.27 -6.61
C GLY A 12 -3.37 -21.05 -6.11
N PHE A 13 -3.65 -22.02 -5.24
CA PHE A 13 -2.66 -22.96 -4.72
C PHE A 13 -3.31 -24.33 -4.60
N GLU A 14 -2.73 -25.34 -5.25
CA GLU A 14 -3.25 -26.71 -5.30
C GLU A 14 -2.06 -27.67 -5.29
N ASN A 15 -2.17 -28.81 -4.59
CA ASN A 15 -1.13 -29.85 -4.58
C ASN A 15 0.30 -29.32 -4.34
N ASP A 16 0.46 -28.45 -3.34
CA ASP A 16 1.74 -27.83 -2.94
C ASP A 16 2.41 -26.95 -4.01
N HIS A 17 1.64 -26.43 -4.97
CA HIS A 17 2.15 -25.49 -5.97
C HIS A 17 1.14 -24.40 -6.34
N HIS A 18 1.66 -23.28 -6.82
CA HIS A 18 0.83 -22.23 -7.39
C HIS A 18 0.23 -22.67 -8.72
N VAL A 19 -1.05 -22.35 -8.90
CA VAL A 19 -1.80 -22.60 -10.13
C VAL A 19 -2.43 -21.32 -10.63
N VAL A 20 -2.66 -21.26 -11.94
CA VAL A 20 -3.45 -20.19 -12.57
C VAL A 20 -4.66 -20.83 -13.23
N VAL A 21 -5.85 -20.46 -12.77
CA VAL A 21 -7.12 -20.97 -13.30
C VAL A 21 -7.66 -19.94 -14.31
N PRO A 22 -7.64 -20.23 -15.62
CA PRO A 22 -8.24 -19.34 -16.62
C PRO A 22 -9.76 -19.37 -16.51
N ASN A 23 -10.39 -18.22 -16.75
CA ASN A 23 -11.84 -18.01 -16.60
C ASN A 23 -12.36 -18.45 -15.22
N GLY A 24 -11.54 -18.28 -14.18
CA GLY A 24 -11.86 -18.69 -12.84
C GLY A 24 -12.87 -17.77 -12.15
N VAL A 25 -13.30 -18.21 -10.98
CA VAL A 25 -14.24 -17.50 -10.11
C VAL A 25 -13.67 -17.38 -8.69
N VAL A 26 -13.92 -16.24 -8.06
CA VAL A 26 -13.72 -16.03 -6.62
C VAL A 26 -15.01 -15.49 -6.04
N VAL A 27 -15.46 -16.08 -4.93
CA VAL A 27 -16.67 -15.66 -4.22
C VAL A 27 -16.27 -15.19 -2.83
N ILE A 28 -16.75 -14.01 -2.46
CA ILE A 28 -16.51 -13.40 -1.15
C ILE A 28 -17.83 -13.16 -0.41
N GLU A 29 -17.82 -13.39 0.90
CA GLU A 29 -18.91 -13.08 1.81
C GLU A 29 -18.34 -12.40 3.06
N GLY A 30 -18.71 -11.14 3.28
CA GLY A 30 -18.11 -10.34 4.35
C GLY A 30 -16.60 -10.18 4.18
N ASP A 31 -15.83 -10.61 5.18
CA ASP A 31 -14.37 -10.56 5.23
C ASP A 31 -13.69 -11.92 4.93
N ARG A 32 -14.42 -12.84 4.27
CA ARG A 32 -13.95 -14.19 3.96
C ARG A 32 -14.11 -14.51 2.47
N ILE A 33 -13.15 -15.28 1.97
CA ILE A 33 -13.27 -15.97 0.68
C ILE A 33 -14.11 -17.22 0.92
N LEU A 34 -15.27 -17.30 0.26
CA LEU A 34 -16.18 -18.44 0.32
C LEU A 34 -15.77 -19.54 -0.68
N HIS A 35 -15.26 -19.14 -1.85
CA HIS A 35 -14.87 -20.06 -2.91
C HIS A 35 -13.80 -19.45 -3.83
N GLY A 36 -12.90 -20.28 -4.33
CA GLY A 36 -11.97 -19.94 -5.41
C GLY A 36 -11.76 -21.17 -6.31
N GLY A 37 -11.97 -21.04 -7.62
CA GLY A 37 -11.97 -22.19 -8.51
C GLY A 37 -12.42 -21.89 -9.93
N ARG A 38 -12.95 -22.90 -10.62
CA ARG A 38 -13.42 -22.79 -12.02
C ARG A 38 -14.87 -22.32 -12.11
N GLU A 39 -15.75 -22.88 -11.28
CA GLU A 39 -17.19 -22.69 -11.38
C GLU A 39 -17.81 -22.58 -9.98
N PHE A 40 -18.93 -21.87 -9.89
CA PHE A 40 -19.67 -21.70 -8.64
C PHE A 40 -21.16 -21.65 -8.95
N ASP A 41 -21.90 -22.65 -8.48
CA ASP A 41 -23.33 -22.85 -8.76
C ASP A 41 -24.25 -22.19 -7.71
N GLY A 42 -23.71 -21.31 -6.86
CA GLY A 42 -24.47 -20.60 -5.83
C GLY A 42 -24.95 -19.21 -6.26
N THR A 43 -26.00 -18.73 -5.59
CA THR A 43 -26.52 -17.37 -5.78
C THR A 43 -25.59 -16.33 -5.14
N CYS A 44 -25.35 -15.22 -5.87
CA CYS A 44 -24.62 -14.07 -5.38
C CYS A 44 -25.45 -12.79 -5.57
N ASP A 45 -25.26 -11.81 -4.68
CA ASP A 45 -25.98 -10.54 -4.71
C ASP A 45 -25.36 -9.55 -5.72
N ARG A 46 -24.05 -9.69 -5.97
CA ARG A 46 -23.28 -8.82 -6.85
C ARG A 46 -22.31 -9.62 -7.70
N GLU A 47 -22.14 -9.20 -8.94
CA GLU A 47 -21.14 -9.74 -9.86
C GLU A 47 -20.12 -8.66 -10.28
N ILE A 48 -18.87 -9.06 -10.39
CA ILE A 48 -17.75 -8.27 -10.93
C ILE A 48 -17.16 -9.05 -12.11
N ASP A 49 -17.23 -8.48 -13.30
CA ASP A 49 -16.58 -9.01 -14.50
C ASP A 49 -15.08 -8.66 -14.49
N ALA A 50 -14.25 -9.70 -14.43
CA ALA A 50 -12.80 -9.64 -14.43
C ALA A 50 -12.19 -10.20 -15.72
N THR A 51 -12.96 -10.28 -16.81
CA THR A 51 -12.47 -10.72 -18.12
C THR A 51 -11.21 -9.94 -18.52
N GLY A 52 -10.15 -10.68 -18.88
CA GLY A 52 -8.86 -10.10 -19.23
C GLY A 52 -8.07 -9.52 -18.06
N LYS A 53 -8.44 -9.82 -16.81
CA LYS A 53 -7.73 -9.40 -15.59
C LYS A 53 -7.18 -10.58 -14.80
N LEU A 54 -6.10 -10.34 -14.07
CA LEU A 54 -5.60 -11.25 -13.05
C LEU A 54 -6.35 -11.01 -11.73
N ILE A 55 -6.81 -12.08 -11.10
CA ILE A 55 -7.37 -12.09 -9.75
C ILE A 55 -6.34 -12.77 -8.86
N CYS A 56 -5.74 -12.05 -7.93
CA CYS A 56 -4.70 -12.55 -7.05
C CYS A 56 -4.92 -12.08 -5.61
N PRO A 57 -4.27 -12.73 -4.62
CA PRO A 57 -4.19 -12.16 -3.28
C PRO A 57 -3.62 -10.75 -3.35
N GLY A 58 -4.16 -9.85 -2.53
CA GLY A 58 -3.58 -8.52 -2.39
C GLY A 58 -2.14 -8.62 -1.86
N PHE A 59 -1.26 -7.77 -2.37
CA PHE A 59 0.15 -7.81 -1.98
C PHE A 59 0.34 -7.42 -0.50
N ILE A 60 1.40 -7.98 0.09
CA ILE A 60 1.86 -7.68 1.44
C ILE A 60 3.22 -6.99 1.32
N ASP A 61 3.29 -5.70 1.61
CA ASP A 61 4.55 -4.95 1.65
C ASP A 61 5.14 -5.02 3.06
N THR A 62 6.15 -5.85 3.25
CA THR A 62 6.76 -6.08 4.57
C THR A 62 7.70 -4.95 5.01
N HIS A 63 7.84 -3.87 4.24
CA HIS A 63 8.79 -2.82 4.54
C HIS A 63 8.38 -1.46 3.94
N VAL A 64 7.56 -0.72 4.69
CA VAL A 64 7.13 0.64 4.32
C VAL A 64 7.79 1.68 5.21
N HIS A 65 8.15 2.81 4.61
CA HIS A 65 8.49 4.05 5.30
C HIS A 65 7.55 5.19 4.89
N SER A 66 6.46 5.38 5.63
CA SER A 66 5.39 6.36 5.33
C SER A 66 5.85 7.82 5.25
N GLY A 67 6.90 8.19 6.00
CA GLY A 67 7.45 9.54 5.95
C GLY A 67 8.13 9.89 4.62
N HIS A 68 8.46 8.93 3.76
CA HIS A 68 9.37 9.19 2.64
C HIS A 68 8.70 9.24 1.25
N ARG A 69 7.55 8.58 1.07
CA ARG A 69 7.05 8.22 -0.28
C ARG A 69 6.65 9.39 -1.20
N ALA A 70 6.00 10.43 -0.67
CA ALA A 70 5.58 11.56 -1.51
C ALA A 70 6.78 12.33 -2.12
N THR A 71 7.86 12.47 -1.36
CA THR A 71 9.08 13.19 -1.82
C THR A 71 9.90 12.38 -2.82
N HIS A 72 9.87 11.04 -2.76
CA HIS A 72 10.67 10.17 -3.62
C HIS A 72 10.41 10.38 -5.12
N ARG A 73 9.18 10.74 -5.50
CA ARG A 73 8.82 10.95 -6.92
C ARG A 73 9.32 12.28 -7.50
N LEU A 74 9.62 13.27 -6.66
CA LEU A 74 10.15 14.58 -7.09
C LEU A 74 11.69 14.62 -7.09
N ILE A 75 12.32 13.72 -6.35
CA ILE A 75 13.78 13.68 -6.17
C ILE A 75 14.50 13.16 -7.42
N SER A 76 13.89 12.29 -8.21
CA SER A 76 14.54 11.71 -9.41
C SER A 76 14.89 12.75 -10.49
N ASP A 77 14.18 13.88 -10.53
CA ASP A 77 14.34 14.90 -11.57
C ASP A 77 15.14 16.14 -11.10
N ALA A 78 15.22 16.38 -9.78
CA ALA A 78 15.80 17.60 -9.20
C ALA A 78 16.80 17.36 -8.04
N GLY A 79 17.07 16.11 -7.67
CA GLY A 79 17.97 15.74 -6.57
C GLY A 79 19.47 15.76 -6.94
N ARG A 80 20.33 15.42 -5.98
CA ARG A 80 21.77 15.27 -6.20
C ARG A 80 22.04 14.06 -7.10
N PRO A 81 22.77 14.24 -8.22
CA PRO A 81 23.09 13.13 -9.11
C PRO A 81 23.82 11.97 -8.41
N GLU A 82 24.61 12.24 -7.36
CA GLU A 82 25.29 11.21 -6.58
C GLU A 82 24.34 10.21 -5.89
N PHE A 83 23.08 10.59 -5.69
CA PHE A 83 22.03 9.79 -5.06
C PHE A 83 20.91 9.42 -6.04
N PHE A 84 21.19 9.42 -7.34
CA PHE A 84 20.21 8.99 -8.34
C PHE A 84 19.71 7.56 -8.06
N GLY A 85 18.39 7.39 -7.96
CA GLY A 85 17.76 6.13 -7.57
C GLY A 85 17.86 5.78 -6.07
N GLN A 86 18.48 6.65 -5.25
CA GLN A 86 18.64 6.51 -3.81
C GLN A 86 17.93 7.66 -3.06
N PRO A 87 16.60 7.81 -3.22
CA PRO A 87 15.88 8.98 -2.72
C PRO A 87 16.02 9.16 -1.21
N PHE A 88 16.18 8.07 -0.44
CA PHE A 88 16.42 8.15 1.00
C PHE A 88 17.70 8.90 1.37
N LEU A 89 18.79 8.70 0.62
CA LEU A 89 20.08 9.34 0.90
C LEU A 89 20.09 10.82 0.55
N GLU A 90 19.28 11.22 -0.43
CA GLU A 90 19.14 12.61 -0.89
C GLU A 90 18.83 13.58 0.25
N PHE A 91 17.95 13.19 1.17
CA PHE A 91 17.53 14.04 2.28
C PHE A 91 18.13 13.64 3.63
N THR A 92 18.61 12.39 3.80
CA THR A 92 19.23 11.96 5.07
C THR A 92 20.70 12.32 5.20
N ILE A 93 21.42 12.55 4.10
CA ILE A 93 22.82 12.95 4.13
C ILE A 93 22.92 14.47 3.97
N PRO A 94 23.04 15.24 5.07
CA PRO A 94 23.32 16.67 4.96
C PRO A 94 24.70 16.88 4.34
N ARG A 95 24.86 17.97 3.57
CA ARG A 95 26.20 18.42 3.18
C ARG A 95 26.98 18.78 4.45
N GLU A 96 28.28 18.54 4.44
CA GLU A 96 29.15 18.93 5.55
C GLU A 96 28.93 20.42 5.90
N GLY A 97 28.76 20.72 7.19
CA GLY A 97 28.47 22.07 7.67
C GLY A 97 27.01 22.55 7.51
N THR A 98 26.10 21.72 6.97
CA THR A 98 24.68 22.08 6.82
C THR A 98 23.77 21.33 7.80
N LYS A 99 22.62 21.95 8.14
CA LYS A 99 21.52 21.29 8.85
C LYS A 99 20.34 21.16 7.90
N VAL A 100 19.66 20.01 7.92
CA VAL A 100 18.36 19.88 7.23
C VAL A 100 17.37 20.78 7.96
N ARG A 101 16.88 21.83 7.29
CA ARG A 101 15.89 22.78 7.83
C ARG A 101 14.62 22.71 6.98
N GLY A 102 13.46 22.62 7.64
CA GLY A 102 12.14 22.68 6.99
C GLY A 102 11.51 21.32 6.66
N ASP A 103 12.27 20.23 6.76
CA ASP A 103 11.74 18.87 6.62
C ASP A 103 11.20 18.36 7.96
N LYS A 104 9.89 18.14 8.02
CA LYS A 104 9.16 17.70 9.23
C LYS A 104 9.62 16.38 9.80
N ARG A 105 10.35 15.57 9.02
CA ARG A 105 10.86 14.26 9.44
C ARG A 105 12.09 14.35 10.34
N PHE A 106 12.82 15.47 10.25
CA PHE A 106 14.04 15.72 11.03
C PHE A 106 13.85 16.74 12.15
N HIS A 107 12.65 17.29 12.30
CA HIS A 107 12.29 18.13 13.44
C HIS A 107 12.04 17.24 14.67
N GLU A 108 12.47 17.71 15.84
CA GLU A 108 12.04 17.08 17.09
C GLU A 108 10.51 17.17 17.21
N PRO A 109 9.84 16.18 17.82
CA PRO A 109 8.40 16.24 18.03
C PRO A 109 8.08 17.45 18.90
N ASP A 110 7.51 18.50 18.31
CA ASP A 110 6.89 19.58 19.07
C ASP A 110 5.58 19.03 19.67
N PRO A 111 5.39 19.09 21.01
CA PRO A 111 4.18 18.57 21.66
C PRO A 111 2.86 19.20 21.17
N GLU A 112 2.87 20.35 20.49
CA GLU A 112 1.65 21.10 20.17
C GLU A 112 1.10 21.01 18.74
N GLY A 113 1.65 20.22 17.80
CA GLY A 113 1.05 20.27 16.47
C GLY A 113 1.37 19.13 15.54
N ILE A 114 0.59 18.06 15.59
CA ILE A 114 0.22 17.35 14.36
C ILE A 114 -0.56 18.35 13.51
N ASP A 115 -0.13 18.59 12.27
CA ASP A 115 -0.87 19.45 11.35
C ASP A 115 -1.41 18.66 10.14
N ASP A 116 -2.33 19.27 9.40
CA ASP A 116 -3.03 18.63 8.27
C ASP A 116 -2.09 18.01 7.22
N SER A 117 -0.85 18.51 7.12
CA SER A 117 0.12 17.94 6.17
C SER A 117 0.67 16.59 6.63
N ASP A 118 0.81 16.33 7.93
CA ASP A 118 1.26 15.01 8.44
C ASP A 118 0.24 13.93 8.11
N TYR A 119 -1.05 14.23 8.30
CA TYR A 119 -2.14 13.34 7.91
C TYR A 119 -2.18 13.14 6.40
N PHE A 120 -1.98 14.20 5.62
CA PHE A 120 -1.91 14.10 4.16
C PHE A 120 -0.81 13.13 3.70
N PHE A 121 0.39 13.15 4.30
CA PHE A 121 1.46 12.20 3.97
C PHE A 121 1.10 10.76 4.31
N ALA A 122 0.47 10.52 5.47
CA ALA A 122 -0.01 9.20 5.85
C ALA A 122 -1.09 8.69 4.88
N LEU A 123 -2.09 9.53 4.58
CA LEU A 123 -3.17 9.22 3.64
C LEU A 123 -2.62 8.92 2.25
N PHE A 124 -1.70 9.76 1.74
CA PHE A 124 -1.07 9.56 0.45
C PHE A 124 -0.31 8.23 0.39
N THR A 125 0.41 7.86 1.45
CA THR A 125 1.13 6.59 1.55
C THR A 125 0.18 5.41 1.42
N VAL A 126 -0.89 5.37 2.24
CA VAL A 126 -1.84 4.26 2.23
C VAL A 126 -2.61 4.18 0.90
N ALA A 127 -3.00 5.33 0.35
CA ALA A 127 -3.67 5.40 -0.95
C ALA A 127 -2.77 4.89 -2.09
N GLU A 128 -1.47 5.21 -2.07
CA GLU A 128 -0.51 4.71 -3.05
C GLU A 128 -0.35 3.19 -2.96
N LEU A 129 -0.23 2.64 -1.74
CA LEU A 129 -0.14 1.19 -1.53
C LEU A 129 -1.36 0.48 -2.09
N LEU A 130 -2.57 0.93 -1.73
CA LEU A 130 -3.82 0.36 -2.22
C LEU A 130 -3.96 0.47 -3.74
N ARG A 131 -3.62 1.62 -4.32
CA ARG A 131 -3.68 1.84 -5.79
C ARG A 131 -2.78 0.87 -6.56
N ASN A 132 -1.72 0.36 -5.94
CA ASN A 132 -0.79 -0.61 -6.54
C ASN A 132 -1.06 -2.05 -6.08
N GLY A 133 -2.22 -2.33 -5.47
CA GLY A 133 -2.64 -3.67 -5.10
C GLY A 133 -2.09 -4.19 -3.77
N THR A 134 -1.39 -3.34 -3.00
CA THR A 134 -0.96 -3.69 -1.63
C THR A 134 -2.13 -3.52 -0.67
N THR A 135 -2.54 -4.62 -0.04
CA THR A 135 -3.69 -4.64 0.90
C THR A 135 -3.26 -4.83 2.35
N THR A 136 -1.97 -5.08 2.57
CA THR A 136 -1.37 -5.20 3.89
C THR A 136 0.04 -4.67 3.83
N TYR A 137 0.46 -3.90 4.81
CA TYR A 137 1.83 -3.40 4.88
C TYR A 137 2.37 -3.45 6.30
N LEU A 138 3.70 -3.35 6.45
CA LEU A 138 4.37 -3.19 7.72
C LEU A 138 5.15 -1.89 7.71
N GLU A 139 4.78 -0.94 8.58
CA GLU A 139 5.53 0.30 8.76
C GLU A 139 6.79 0.06 9.59
N ILE A 140 7.93 0.54 9.10
CA ILE A 140 9.24 0.45 9.76
C ILE A 140 9.80 1.87 9.88
N ALA A 141 9.12 2.75 10.61
CA ALA A 141 9.62 4.09 10.92
C ALA A 141 9.99 4.22 12.39
N ARG A 142 10.93 5.14 12.66
CA ARG A 142 11.13 5.69 14.00
C ARG A 142 9.88 6.49 14.41
N HIS A 143 9.54 6.48 15.69
CA HIS A 143 8.52 7.34 16.28
C HIS A 143 8.61 8.76 15.70
N GLY A 144 7.51 9.25 15.16
CA GLY A 144 7.43 10.52 14.46
C GLY A 144 5.99 10.85 14.07
N ARG A 145 5.75 12.10 13.71
CA ARG A 145 4.40 12.66 13.50
C ARG A 145 3.60 11.96 12.40
N ILE A 146 4.24 11.50 11.32
CA ILE A 146 3.56 10.84 10.19
C ILE A 146 3.15 9.38 10.53
N PRO A 147 4.02 8.52 11.08
CA PRO A 147 3.62 7.18 11.52
C PRO A 147 2.43 7.17 12.50
N GLU A 148 2.33 8.16 13.39
CA GLU A 148 1.21 8.31 14.32
C GLU A 148 -0.14 8.57 13.63
N GLN A 149 -0.12 9.08 12.39
CA GLN A 149 -1.32 9.31 11.58
C GLN A 149 -1.73 8.09 10.75
N LEU A 150 -0.86 7.08 10.63
CA LEU A 150 -1.16 5.89 9.82
C LEU A 150 -2.41 5.14 10.28
N PRO A 151 -2.63 4.85 11.57
CA PRO A 151 -3.81 4.07 11.99
C PRO A 151 -5.12 4.67 11.46
N ARG A 152 -5.25 6.01 11.52
CA ARG A 152 -6.39 6.74 10.96
C ARG A 152 -6.50 6.56 9.44
N ALA A 153 -5.41 6.76 8.71
CA ALA A 153 -5.40 6.63 7.25
C ALA A 153 -5.67 5.18 6.80
N THR A 154 -5.13 4.19 7.52
CA THR A 154 -5.34 2.75 7.29
C THR A 154 -6.81 2.39 7.45
N GLU A 155 -7.44 2.86 8.53
CA GLU A 155 -8.86 2.63 8.82
C GLU A 155 -9.75 3.31 7.78
N GLU A 156 -9.51 4.59 7.48
CA GLU A 156 -10.32 5.36 6.52
C GLU A 156 -10.33 4.73 5.11
N LEU A 157 -9.18 4.20 4.68
CA LEU A 157 -9.03 3.60 3.35
C LEU A 157 -9.28 2.07 3.34
N GLY A 158 -9.54 1.45 4.49
CA GLY A 158 -9.81 0.01 4.59
C GLY A 158 -8.62 -0.89 4.24
N SER A 159 -7.39 -0.44 4.52
CA SER A 159 -6.18 -1.25 4.37
C SER A 159 -5.88 -2.05 5.64
N ARG A 160 -4.85 -2.90 5.62
CA ARG A 160 -4.30 -3.55 6.81
C ARG A 160 -2.86 -3.09 7.02
N ALA A 161 -2.46 -2.92 8.28
CA ALA A 161 -1.13 -2.48 8.70
C ALA A 161 -0.67 -3.28 9.92
#